data_AF-A0A922I479-F1
#
_entry.id   AF-A0A922I479-F1
#
_cell.length_a   1.000
_cell.length_b   1.000
_cell.length_c   1.000
_cell.angle_alpha   90.00
_cell.angle_beta   90.00
_cell.angle_gamma   90.00
#
_symmetry.space_group_name_H-M   'P 1'
#
loop_
_entity.id
_entity.type
_entity.pdbx_description
1 polymer ?
#
loop_
_entity_poly.entity_id
_entity_poly.type
_entity_poly.pdbx_seq_one_letter_code
_entity_poly.pdbx_strand_id
1 'polypeptide(L)' 'MATLLNLQNQTLRIGLNNDPPYTIMDRFGGIELTIIKMMSVYFNFTIKLVDCHGEYGAKLSNGTWTGLLRN' A
#
# COMPACT_ATOMS: atom_id res chain seq x y z
N MET A 1 -31.35 1.09 0.18
CA MET A 1 -30.18 0.23 -0.10
C MET A 1 -28.97 1.13 -0.23
N ALA A 2 -27.92 0.91 0.55
CA ALA A 2 -26.68 1.65 0.36
C ALA A 2 -25.95 1.09 -0.86
N THR A 3 -25.55 1.96 -1.78
CA THR A 3 -24.75 1.56 -2.94
C THR A 3 -23.35 1.18 -2.47
N LEU A 4 -22.81 0.06 -2.96
CA LEU A 4 -21.42 -0.30 -2.72
C LEU A 4 -20.50 0.78 -3.30
N LEU A 5 -19.48 1.19 -2.54
CA LEU A 5 -18.46 2.12 -2.99
C LEU A 5 -17.73 1.52 -4.21
N ASN A 6 -17.69 2.26 -5.31
CA ASN A 6 -16.99 1.87 -6.52
C ASN A 6 -15.99 2.97 -6.90
N LEU A 7 -14.72 2.60 -6.98
CA LEU A 7 -13.57 3.47 -7.24
C LEU A 7 -12.99 3.24 -8.65
N GLN A 8 -13.84 2.89 -9.61
CA GLN A 8 -13.43 2.72 -11.01
C GLN A 8 -12.64 3.92 -11.51
N ASN A 9 -11.61 3.67 -12.31
CA ASN A 9 -10.68 4.66 -12.86
C ASN A 9 -9.84 5.41 -11.81
N GLN A 10 -9.89 5.02 -10.54
CA GLN A 10 -8.96 5.51 -9.52
C GLN A 10 -7.77 4.56 -9.41
N THR A 11 -6.56 5.12 -9.45
CA THR A 11 -5.33 4.39 -9.14
C THR A 11 -4.82 4.81 -7.77
N LEU A 12 -4.77 3.87 -6.82
CA LEU A 12 -4.17 4.12 -5.52
C LEU A 12 -2.67 3.82 -5.55
N ARG A 13 -1.87 4.76 -5.07
CA ARG A 13 -0.43 4.56 -4.84
C ARG A 13 -0.24 4.01 -3.43
N ILE A 14 0.42 2.86 -3.32
CA ILE A 14 0.62 2.18 -2.04
C ILE A 14 2.12 1.96 -1.85
N GLY A 15 2.68 2.63 -0.85
CA GLY A 15 4.07 2.43 -0.42
C GLY A 15 4.16 1.21 0.47
N LEU A 16 5.11 0.32 0.19
CA LEU A 16 5.37 -0.90 0.97
C LEU A 16 6.87 -1.16 1.03
N ASN A 17 7.30 -1.89 2.05
CA ASN A 17 8.63 -2.49 2.09
C ASN A 17 8.54 -3.96 1.66
N ASN A 18 9.50 -4.41 0.85
CA ASN A 18 9.63 -5.83 0.50
C ASN A 18 10.18 -6.61 1.71
N ASP A 19 9.29 -7.05 2.61
CA ASP A 19 9.61 -7.73 3.86
C ASP A 19 8.93 -9.10 3.95
N PRO A 20 9.58 -10.17 3.44
CA PRO A 20 9.04 -11.52 3.55
C PRO A 20 8.94 -11.99 5.02
N PRO A 21 7.88 -12.72 5.39
CA PRO A 21 6.85 -13.30 4.52
C PRO A 21 5.63 -12.39 4.30
N TYR A 22 5.63 -11.17 4.84
CA TYR A 22 4.46 -10.28 4.89
C TYR A 22 4.17 -9.62 3.54
N THR A 23 5.23 -9.16 2.87
CA THR A 23 5.17 -8.57 1.52
C THR A 23 6.29 -9.12 0.64
N ILE A 24 5.92 -9.63 -0.54
CA ILE A 24 6.83 -10.08 -1.58
C ILE A 24 6.44 -9.40 -2.89
N MET A 25 7.03 -8.24 -3.18
CA MET A 25 6.55 -7.34 -4.24
C MET A 25 6.62 -7.96 -5.64
N ASP A 26 7.74 -8.60 -6.00
CA ASP A 26 7.96 -9.20 -7.32
C ASP A 26 6.95 -10.29 -7.68
N ARG A 27 6.39 -10.96 -6.66
CA ARG A 27 5.42 -12.05 -6.83
C ARG A 27 3.99 -11.62 -6.51
N PHE A 28 3.78 -10.36 -6.16
CA PHE A 28 2.55 -9.87 -5.58
C PHE A 28 2.05 -10.79 -4.44
N GLY A 29 2.97 -11.19 -3.55
CA GLY A 29 2.76 -12.22 -2.54
C GLY A 29 2.80 -11.69 -1.11
N GLY A 30 2.39 -12.54 -0.16
CA GLY A 30 2.29 -12.20 1.26
C GLY A 30 0.89 -11.72 1.66
N ILE A 31 0.65 -11.64 2.96
CA ILE A 31 -0.69 -11.35 3.50
C ILE A 31 -1.13 -9.91 3.18
N GLU A 32 -0.21 -8.94 3.23
CA GLU A 32 -0.54 -7.53 2.98
C GLU A 32 -1.00 -7.31 1.53
N LEU A 33 -0.24 -7.83 0.57
CA LEU A 33 -0.60 -7.76 -0.85
C LEU A 33 -1.86 -8.55 -1.19
N THR A 34 -2.10 -9.68 -0.50
CA THR A 34 -3.35 -10.45 -0.66
C THR A 34 -4.56 -9.62 -0.24
N ILE A 35 -4.49 -8.95 0.92
CA ILE A 35 -5.56 -8.07 1.40
C ILE A 35 -5.75 -6.90 0.43
N ILE A 36 -4.67 -6.22 0.02
CA ILE A 36 -4.72 -5.10 -0.92
C ILE A 36 -5.37 -5.50 -2.26
N LYS A 37 -5.03 -6.69 -2.79
CA LYS A 37 -5.66 -7.24 -4.00
C LYS A 37 -7.15 -7.51 -3.81
N MET A 38 -7.53 -8.09 -2.68
CA MET A 38 -8.93 -8.33 -2.37
C MET A 38 -9.72 -7.01 -2.32
N MET A 39 -9.15 -5.98 -1.70
CA MET A 39 -9.75 -4.65 -1.65
C MET A 39 -9.85 -4.01 -3.04
N SER A 40 -8.84 -4.15 -3.90
CA SER A 40 -8.89 -3.58 -5.25
C SER A 40 -9.95 -4.20 -6.13
N VAL A 41 -10.18 -5.51 -6.00
CA VAL A 41 -11.27 -6.21 -6.67
C VAL A 41 -12.62 -5.79 -6.10
N TYR A 42 -12.75 -5.72 -4.77
CA TYR A 42 -14.02 -5.38 -4.12
C TYR A 42 -14.48 -3.96 -4.40
N PHE A 43 -13.56 -2.98 -4.37
CA PHE A 43 -13.86 -1.56 -4.60
C PHE A 43 -13.56 -1.09 -6.02
N ASN A 44 -13.07 -1.95 -6.91
CA ASN A 44 -12.81 -1.67 -8.33
C ASN A 44 -11.82 -0.53 -8.61
N PHE A 45 -10.72 -0.45 -7.85
CA PHE A 45 -9.60 0.47 -8.14
C PHE A 45 -8.37 -0.28 -8.69
N THR A 46 -7.46 0.44 -9.33
CA THR A 46 -6.16 -0.09 -9.76
C THR A 46 -5.06 0.28 -8.76
N ILE A 47 -3.99 -0.51 -8.69
CA ILE A 47 -2.91 -0.33 -7.71
C ILE A 47 -1.62 0.04 -8.43
N LYS A 48 -0.90 1.02 -7.89
CA LYS A 48 0.50 1.29 -8.19
C LYS A 48 1.33 1.09 -6.92
N LEU A 49 2.05 -0.03 -6.85
CA LEU A 49 2.98 -0.28 -5.75
C LEU A 49 4.23 0.59 -5.89
N VAL A 50 4.75 1.05 -4.75
CA VAL A 50 6.00 1.80 -4.63
C VAL A 50 6.85 1.11 -3.58
N ASP A 51 8.04 0.66 -3.96
CA ASP A 51 9.00 0.11 -3.01
C ASP A 51 9.58 1.26 -2.17
N CYS A 52 9.54 1.13 -0.86
CA CYS A 52 10.09 2.08 0.10
C CYS A 52 11.45 1.65 0.65
N HIS A 53 12.05 0.58 0.10
CA HIS A 53 13.45 0.19 0.33
C HIS A 53 13.81 -0.02 1.82
N GLY A 54 12.85 -0.46 2.64
CA GLY A 54 13.04 -0.69 4.07
C GLY A 54 12.87 0.56 4.94
N GLU A 55 12.49 1.71 4.37
CA GLU A 55 12.27 2.95 5.11
C GLU A 55 10.86 2.98 5.72
N TYR A 56 10.70 2.34 6.88
CA TYR A 56 9.41 2.33 7.62
C TYR A 56 8.96 3.71 8.10
N GLY A 57 9.93 4.58 8.42
CA GLY A 57 9.69 5.92 8.89
C GLY A 57 10.07 6.14 10.35
N ALA A 58 10.73 7.25 10.60
CA ALA A 58 11.15 7.71 11.91
C ALA A 58 10.81 9.18 12.08
N LYS A 59 10.48 9.57 13.32
CA LYS A 59 10.26 10.98 13.66
C LYS A 59 11.61 11.64 13.89
N LEU A 60 11.90 12.67 13.10
CA LEU A 60 13.11 13.47 13.25
C LEU A 60 12.93 14.51 14.37
N SER A 61 14.06 15.03 14.88
CA SER A 61 14.07 16.06 15.93
C SER A 61 13.37 17.36 15.52
N ASN A 62 13.32 17.66 14.22
CA ASN A 62 12.60 18.79 13.65
C ASN A 62 11.07 18.55 13.55
N GLY A 63 10.56 17.43 14.06
CA GLY A 63 9.14 17.08 14.08
C GLY A 63 8.60 16.43 12.80
N THR A 64 9.40 16.33 11.73
CA THR A 64 9.02 15.68 10.47
C THR A 64 9.20 14.16 10.51
N TRP A 65 8.56 13.43 9.60
CA TRP A 65 8.65 11.98 9.47
C TRP A 65 9.39 11.56 8.19
N THR A 66 10.11 10.45 8.26
CA THR A 66 10.74 9.79 7.10
C THR A 66 9.92 8.60 6.58
N GLY A 67 10.39 7.97 5.51
CA GLY A 67 9.88 6.68 5.04
C GLY A 67 8.39 6.67 4.69
N LEU A 68 7.72 5.55 4.97
CA LEU A 68 6.28 5.36 4.73
C LEU A 68 5.39 6.40 5.44
N LEU A 69 5.90 7.04 6.49
CA LEU A 69 5.17 8.06 7.26
C LEU A 69 5.39 9.48 6.73
N ARG A 70 6.22 9.67 5.70
CA ARG A 70 6.44 10.96 5.06
C ARG A 70 5.29 11.25 4.08
N ASN A 71 4.49 12.28 4.38
CA ASN A 71 3.60 12.93 3.42
C ASN A 71 4.39 13.97 2.60
#